data_AF-A0A2V7P5H5-F1
#
_entry.id   AF-A0A2V7P5H5-F1
#
_cell.length_a   1.000
_cell.length_b   1.000
_cell.length_c   1.000
_cell.angle_alpha   90.00
_cell.angle_beta   90.00
_cell.angle_gamma   90.00
#
_symmetry.space_group_name_H-M   'P 1'
#
loop_
_entity.id
_entity.type
_entity.pdbx_description
1 polymer ?
#
loop_
_entity_poly.entity_id
_entity_poly.type
_entity_poly.pdbx_seq_one_letter_code
_entity_poly.pdbx_strand_id
1 'polypeptide(L)'
;MRRPPDDILGAHVSTTGGVANAPARGAAIRATAIQVFTKTPNQWREPALTSAEVATFRAEVARRGMRAVVSHDSYLINLASPDEVLRKKSAAAFKGELVRCRALGIPWVVSHPGNFIDDRSAGLERNAREYAACLTAVPGEVGVLIEGTGQARRWDPHSKSCGRCATPSLWRCGSASPSASIPPICTPRGMMWPATWGACGTSSTAR
;
A
#
# COMPACT_ATOMS: atom_id res chain seq x y z
N MET A 1 10.98 21.26 20.46
CA MET A 1 9.53 21.01 20.42
C MET A 1 9.27 19.63 21.00
N ARG A 2 8.51 19.50 22.10
CA ARG A 2 8.05 18.18 22.59
C ARG A 2 6.81 17.79 21.80
N ARG A 3 6.79 16.57 21.25
CA ARG A 3 5.66 16.05 20.47
C ARG A 3 4.46 15.82 21.39
N PRO A 4 3.23 16.18 20.99
CA PRO A 4 2.03 15.72 21.64
C PRO A 4 2.04 14.18 21.76
N PRO A 5 1.66 13.62 22.92
CA PRO A 5 1.67 12.17 23.15
C PRO A 5 0.76 11.40 22.18
N ASP A 6 -0.22 12.08 21.57
CA ASP A 6 -1.27 11.45 20.76
C ASP A 6 -1.05 11.50 19.24
N ASP A 7 0.07 12.03 18.76
CA ASP A 7 0.35 12.06 17.32
C ASP A 7 0.68 10.65 16.79
N ILE A 8 0.12 10.30 15.63
CA ILE A 8 0.49 9.11 14.87
C ILE A 8 1.51 9.55 13.82
N LEU A 9 2.78 9.56 14.22
CA LEU A 9 3.89 9.95 13.35
C LEU A 9 4.89 8.81 13.21
N GLY A 10 5.35 8.61 11.99
CA GLY A 10 6.14 7.45 11.61
C GLY A 10 6.98 7.65 10.37
N ALA A 11 7.56 6.55 9.90
CA ALA A 11 8.29 6.47 8.66
C ALA A 11 8.09 5.09 8.03
N HIS A 12 8.44 4.97 6.74
CA HIS A 12 8.70 3.65 6.18
C HIS A 12 10.03 3.13 6.75
N VAL A 13 10.01 2.00 7.44
CA VAL A 13 11.19 1.44 8.13
C VAL A 13 11.62 0.12 7.50
N SER A 14 12.94 -0.10 7.47
CA SER A 14 13.52 -1.31 6.89
C SER A 14 13.08 -2.58 7.66
N THR A 15 12.84 -3.65 6.92
CA THR A 15 12.63 -5.02 7.42
C THR A 15 13.82 -5.95 7.14
N THR A 16 14.99 -5.40 6.79
CA THR A 16 16.23 -6.17 6.60
C THR A 16 16.53 -7.03 7.82
N GLY A 17 16.88 -8.31 7.61
CA GLY A 17 17.09 -9.28 8.68
C GLY A 17 15.81 -9.82 9.32
N GLY A 18 14.63 -9.50 8.77
CA GLY A 18 13.33 -9.99 9.23
C GLY A 18 12.37 -8.88 9.61
N VAL A 19 11.08 -9.09 9.34
CA VAL A 19 10.00 -8.12 9.61
C VAL A 19 9.90 -7.74 11.10
N ALA A 20 10.24 -8.67 12.00
CA ALA A 20 10.28 -8.47 13.45
C ALA A 20 11.22 -7.34 13.91
N ASN A 21 12.20 -6.93 13.08
CA ASN A 21 13.11 -5.84 13.42
C ASN A 21 12.48 -4.44 13.25
N ALA A 22 11.40 -4.33 12.47
CA ALA A 22 10.81 -3.04 12.12
C ALA A 22 10.28 -2.24 13.32
N PRO A 23 9.55 -2.81 14.31
CA PRO A 23 9.08 -2.05 15.47
C PRO A 23 10.22 -1.48 16.31
N ALA A 24 11.31 -2.23 16.50
CA ALA A 24 12.49 -1.73 17.21
C ALA A 24 13.15 -0.56 16.46
N ARG A 25 13.23 -0.62 15.12
CA ARG A 25 13.74 0.48 14.28
C ARG A 25 12.84 1.71 14.33
N GLY A 26 11.52 1.52 14.29
CA GLY A 26 10.55 2.61 14.48
C GLY A 26 10.71 3.28 15.85
N ALA A 27 10.84 2.49 16.92
CA ALA A 27 11.05 3.02 18.27
C ALA A 27 12.35 3.83 18.39
N ALA A 28 13.43 3.41 17.71
CA ALA A 28 14.71 4.13 17.71
C ALA A 28 14.60 5.55 17.15
N ILE A 29 13.70 5.78 16.20
CA ILE A 29 13.40 7.12 15.65
C ILE A 29 12.23 7.82 16.36
N ARG A 30 11.79 7.30 17.52
CA ARG A 30 10.64 7.79 18.29
C ARG A 30 9.33 7.81 17.50
N ALA A 31 9.20 6.94 16.51
CA ALA A 31 7.96 6.74 15.78
C ALA A 31 6.93 6.04 16.67
N THR A 32 5.66 6.35 16.43
CA THR A 32 4.51 5.60 16.95
C THR A 32 3.71 4.94 15.83
N ALA A 33 4.12 5.15 14.59
CA ALA A 33 3.60 4.46 13.42
C ALA A 33 4.75 3.97 12.55
N ILE A 34 4.55 2.85 11.86
CA ILE A 34 5.52 2.34 10.88
C ILE A 34 4.82 1.87 9.62
N GLN A 35 5.43 2.15 8.47
CA GLN A 35 5.12 1.48 7.22
C GLN A 35 6.25 0.49 6.90
N VAL A 36 5.91 -0.69 6.39
CA VAL A 36 6.90 -1.75 6.12
C VAL A 36 6.63 -2.47 4.81
N PHE A 37 7.68 -2.96 4.16
CA PHE A 37 7.54 -4.09 3.25
C PHE A 37 7.55 -5.39 4.03
N THR A 38 6.53 -6.24 3.84
CA THR A 38 6.51 -7.55 4.53
C THR A 38 7.49 -8.54 3.90
N LYS A 39 7.96 -8.29 2.67
CA LYS A 39 8.96 -9.08 1.92
C LYS A 39 9.89 -8.17 1.12
N THR A 40 10.86 -8.72 0.39
CA THR A 40 11.64 -7.94 -0.58
C THR A 40 10.73 -7.41 -1.71
N PRO A 41 10.56 -6.07 -1.87
CA PRO A 41 9.55 -5.50 -2.76
C PRO A 41 9.88 -5.58 -4.26
N ASN A 42 11.12 -5.93 -4.60
CA ASN A 42 11.59 -6.06 -5.98
C ASN A 42 11.75 -7.52 -6.42
N GLN A 43 11.08 -8.46 -5.73
CA GLN A 43 11.13 -9.88 -6.05
C GLN A 43 9.74 -10.51 -6.02
N TRP A 44 9.45 -11.40 -6.97
CA TRP A 44 8.22 -12.20 -6.99
C TRP A 44 8.21 -13.34 -5.98
N ARG A 45 9.36 -13.63 -5.36
CA ARG A 45 9.49 -14.67 -4.36
C ARG A 45 8.66 -14.31 -3.13
N GLU A 46 7.85 -15.26 -2.68
CA GLU A 46 6.91 -15.10 -1.57
C GLU A 46 7.28 -16.06 -0.42
N PRO A 47 8.34 -15.77 0.35
CA PRO A 47 8.79 -16.67 1.41
C PRO A 47 7.76 -16.75 2.54
N ALA A 48 7.37 -17.95 2.97
CA ALA A 48 6.43 -18.12 4.07
C ALA A 48 6.97 -17.52 5.38
N LEU A 49 6.10 -16.90 6.18
CA LEU A 49 6.42 -16.50 7.55
C LEU A 49 6.31 -17.71 8.47
N THR A 50 7.28 -17.89 9.34
CA THR A 50 7.20 -18.85 10.43
C THR A 50 6.32 -18.31 11.56
N SER A 51 5.69 -19.22 12.32
CA SER A 51 4.90 -18.84 13.51
C SER A 51 5.72 -18.04 14.54
N ALA A 52 7.03 -18.34 14.64
CA ALA A 52 7.94 -17.62 15.52
C ALA A 52 8.19 -16.16 15.08
N GLU A 53 8.39 -15.92 13.77
CA GLU A 53 8.52 -14.57 13.22
C GLU A 53 7.25 -13.74 13.45
N VAL A 54 6.08 -14.36 13.23
CA VAL A 54 4.77 -13.73 13.46
C VAL A 54 4.59 -13.35 14.92
N ALA A 55 4.83 -14.29 15.84
CA ALA A 55 4.70 -14.04 17.28
C ALA A 55 5.66 -12.92 17.74
N THR A 56 6.90 -12.96 17.29
CA THR A 56 7.93 -11.95 17.63
C THR A 56 7.52 -10.58 17.12
N PHE A 57 7.09 -10.45 15.87
CA PHE A 57 6.64 -9.18 15.31
C PHE A 57 5.49 -8.57 16.11
N ARG A 58 4.46 -9.36 16.42
CA ARG A 58 3.28 -8.89 17.17
C ARG A 58 3.64 -8.47 18.59
N ALA A 59 4.51 -9.23 19.26
CA ALA A 59 5.02 -8.88 20.59
C ALA A 59 5.82 -7.57 20.56
N GLU A 60 6.67 -7.38 19.54
CA GLU A 60 7.46 -6.16 19.36
C GLU A 60 6.61 -4.92 19.06
N VAL A 61 5.58 -5.05 18.22
CA VAL A 61 4.58 -3.99 17.98
C VAL A 61 3.94 -3.53 19.29
N ALA A 62 3.45 -4.47 20.09
CA ALA A 62 2.80 -4.18 21.37
C ALA A 62 3.79 -3.58 22.38
N ARG A 63 4.96 -4.21 22.57
CA ARG A 63 5.99 -3.80 23.54
C ARG A 63 6.55 -2.41 23.26
N ARG A 64 6.63 -2.01 21.98
CA ARG A 64 7.13 -0.70 21.56
C ARG A 64 6.04 0.37 21.49
N GLY A 65 4.78 0.02 21.75
CA GLY A 65 3.65 0.94 21.66
C GLY A 65 3.42 1.49 20.25
N MET A 66 3.67 0.67 19.22
CA MET A 66 3.35 1.05 17.84
C MET A 66 1.83 1.12 17.68
N ARG A 67 1.31 2.33 17.51
CA ARG A 67 -0.13 2.62 17.42
C ARG A 67 -0.70 2.35 16.03
N ALA A 68 0.13 2.43 15.00
CA ALA A 68 -0.25 2.11 13.63
C ALA A 68 0.86 1.34 12.92
N VAL A 69 0.49 0.27 12.23
CA VAL A 69 1.37 -0.49 11.36
C VAL A 69 0.64 -0.68 10.05
N VAL A 70 1.31 -0.35 8.95
CA VAL A 70 0.75 -0.46 7.60
C VAL A 70 1.78 -1.17 6.74
N SER A 71 1.35 -2.08 5.87
CA SER A 71 2.26 -2.61 4.85
C SER A 71 2.18 -1.78 3.59
N HIS A 72 3.26 -1.76 2.82
CA HIS A 72 3.23 -1.34 1.43
C HIS A 72 3.49 -2.57 0.58
N ASP A 73 2.72 -2.77 -0.48
CA ASP A 73 2.89 -3.91 -1.36
C ASP A 73 4.11 -3.76 -2.28
N SER A 74 4.40 -4.82 -3.02
CA SER A 74 5.56 -4.92 -3.91
C SER A 74 5.40 -4.01 -5.13
N TYR A 75 6.41 -3.18 -5.46
CA TYR A 75 6.39 -2.30 -6.64
C TYR A 75 6.21 -3.03 -7.98
N LEU A 76 6.43 -4.33 -8.01
CA LEU A 76 6.19 -5.19 -9.17
C LEU A 76 4.71 -5.44 -9.47
N ILE A 77 3.83 -5.26 -8.48
CA ILE A 77 2.39 -5.53 -8.61
C ILE A 77 1.77 -4.49 -9.54
N ASN A 78 1.14 -4.96 -10.62
CA ASN A 78 0.34 -4.15 -11.51
C ASN A 78 -0.97 -4.86 -11.86
N LEU A 79 -1.99 -4.68 -11.02
CA LEU A 79 -3.32 -5.26 -11.23
C LEU A 79 -4.09 -4.61 -12.39
N ALA A 80 -3.69 -3.40 -12.82
CA ALA A 80 -4.28 -2.72 -13.97
C ALA A 80 -3.71 -3.17 -15.32
N SER A 81 -2.61 -3.95 -15.31
CA SER A 81 -1.85 -4.33 -16.50
C SER A 81 -2.74 -4.95 -17.59
N PRO A 82 -2.54 -4.66 -18.89
CA PRO A 82 -3.21 -5.35 -19.98
C PRO A 82 -2.56 -6.71 -20.28
N ASP A 83 -1.29 -6.90 -19.91
CA ASP A 83 -0.61 -8.19 -19.94
C ASP A 83 -1.18 -9.12 -18.87
N GLU A 84 -1.83 -10.20 -19.31
CA GLU A 84 -2.45 -11.21 -18.47
C GLU A 84 -1.44 -11.98 -17.60
N VAL A 85 -0.24 -12.25 -18.11
CA VAL A 85 0.80 -12.96 -17.35
C VAL A 85 1.26 -12.08 -16.19
N LEU A 86 1.50 -10.80 -16.43
CA LEU A 86 1.85 -9.85 -15.39
C LEU A 86 0.70 -9.65 -14.39
N ARG A 87 -0.55 -9.53 -14.85
CA ARG A 87 -1.71 -9.43 -13.95
C ARG A 87 -1.82 -10.66 -13.04
N LYS A 88 -1.72 -11.87 -13.59
CA LYS A 88 -1.82 -13.12 -12.81
C LYS A 88 -0.72 -13.21 -11.74
N LYS A 89 0.52 -12.84 -12.09
CA LYS A 89 1.64 -12.75 -11.12
C LYS A 89 1.37 -11.69 -10.04
N SER A 90 0.85 -10.54 -10.44
CA SER A 90 0.51 -9.43 -9.55
C SER A 90 -0.60 -9.83 -8.56
N ALA A 91 -1.66 -10.48 -9.04
CA ALA A 91 -2.75 -10.98 -8.20
C ALA A 91 -2.28 -12.07 -7.23
N ALA A 92 -1.39 -12.98 -7.66
CA ALA A 92 -0.79 -13.97 -6.78
C ALA A 92 0.05 -13.33 -5.67
N ALA A 93 0.89 -12.35 -6.01
CA ALA A 93 1.71 -11.61 -5.04
C ALA A 93 0.85 -10.77 -4.08
N PHE A 94 -0.20 -10.11 -4.58
CA PHE A 94 -1.11 -9.31 -3.74
C PHE A 94 -1.90 -10.19 -2.75
N LYS A 95 -2.38 -11.37 -3.17
CA LYS A 95 -2.95 -12.36 -2.24
C LYS A 95 -1.94 -12.80 -1.18
N GLY A 96 -0.69 -13.02 -1.57
CA GLY A 96 0.41 -13.29 -0.63
C GLY A 96 0.54 -12.19 0.42
N GLU A 97 0.56 -10.94 0.00
CA GLU A 97 0.62 -9.76 0.88
C GLU A 97 -0.56 -9.72 1.87
N LEU A 98 -1.80 -9.98 1.42
CA LEU A 98 -2.98 -10.06 2.28
C LEU A 98 -2.83 -11.16 3.36
N VAL A 99 -2.38 -12.36 2.96
CA VAL A 99 -2.14 -13.48 3.89
C VAL A 99 -1.08 -13.11 4.93
N ARG A 100 0.01 -12.48 4.50
CA ARG A 100 1.09 -12.02 5.38
C ARG A 100 0.60 -10.98 6.37
N CYS A 101 -0.13 -9.98 5.90
CA CYS A 101 -0.70 -8.94 6.75
C CYS A 101 -1.63 -9.52 7.82
N ARG A 102 -2.50 -10.47 7.42
CA ARG A 102 -3.37 -11.19 8.36
C ARG A 102 -2.55 -11.92 9.44
N ALA A 103 -1.50 -12.64 9.05
CA ALA A 103 -0.65 -13.35 10.00
C ALA A 103 0.02 -12.38 10.99
N LEU A 104 0.63 -11.31 10.46
CA LEU A 104 1.35 -10.28 11.22
C LEU A 104 0.41 -9.38 12.04
N GLY A 105 -0.90 -9.41 11.81
CA GLY A 105 -1.87 -8.51 12.43
C GLY A 105 -1.79 -7.07 11.89
N ILE A 106 -1.34 -6.89 10.65
CA ILE A 106 -1.30 -5.60 9.97
C ILE A 106 -2.68 -5.38 9.30
N PRO A 107 -3.42 -4.33 9.67
CA PRO A 107 -4.80 -4.15 9.20
C PRO A 107 -4.92 -3.54 7.80
N TRP A 108 -3.85 -2.92 7.28
CA TRP A 108 -3.91 -2.17 6.01
C TRP A 108 -2.71 -2.48 5.11
N VAL A 109 -3.00 -2.71 3.83
CA VAL A 109 -2.03 -2.78 2.73
C VAL A 109 -2.17 -1.53 1.88
N VAL A 110 -1.10 -0.74 1.78
CA VAL A 110 -0.97 0.33 0.79
C VAL A 110 -0.57 -0.28 -0.54
N SER A 111 -1.30 0.08 -1.59
CA SER A 111 -1.09 -0.42 -2.93
C SER A 111 -1.23 0.70 -3.95
N HIS A 112 -0.37 0.68 -4.96
CA HIS A 112 -0.51 1.58 -6.10
C HIS A 112 -1.66 1.08 -7.01
N PRO A 113 -2.46 1.97 -7.62
CA PRO A 113 -3.52 1.59 -8.57
C PRO A 113 -3.02 0.78 -9.80
N GLY A 114 -1.70 0.75 -10.02
CA GLY A 114 -1.08 0.15 -11.19
C GLY A 114 -1.05 1.10 -12.40
N ASN A 115 -0.45 0.61 -13.49
CA ASN A 115 -0.36 1.32 -14.76
C ASN A 115 -1.07 0.51 -15.84
N PHE A 116 -2.09 1.12 -16.45
CA PHE A 116 -2.89 0.47 -17.47
C PHE A 116 -2.17 0.41 -18.83
N ILE A 117 -1.32 1.37 -19.17
CA ILE A 117 -0.55 1.46 -20.44
C ILE A 117 -1.43 1.54 -21.72
N ASP A 118 -2.67 1.06 -21.69
CA ASP A 118 -3.67 1.03 -22.77
C ASP A 118 -4.82 2.03 -22.53
N ASP A 119 -6.09 1.59 -22.50
CA ASP A 119 -7.25 2.42 -22.15
C ASP A 119 -7.44 2.57 -20.63
N ARG A 120 -7.73 3.79 -20.20
CA ARG A 120 -7.89 4.13 -18.78
C ARG A 120 -9.08 3.44 -18.14
N SER A 121 -10.23 3.39 -18.81
CA SER A 121 -11.46 2.83 -18.25
C SER A 121 -11.32 1.31 -18.09
N ALA A 122 -10.79 0.65 -19.11
CA ALA A 122 -10.45 -0.77 -19.05
C ALA A 122 -9.41 -1.07 -17.95
N GLY A 123 -8.41 -0.21 -17.79
CA GLY A 123 -7.41 -0.30 -16.73
C GLY A 123 -8.01 -0.25 -15.32
N LEU A 124 -8.91 0.73 -15.09
CA LEU A 124 -9.63 0.87 -13.82
C LEU A 124 -10.52 -0.33 -13.53
N GLU A 125 -11.24 -0.84 -14.54
CA GLU A 125 -12.10 -2.01 -14.38
C GLU A 125 -11.29 -3.27 -14.04
N ARG A 126 -10.18 -3.52 -14.76
CA ARG A 126 -9.27 -4.63 -14.45
C ARG A 126 -8.75 -4.51 -13.02
N ASN A 127 -8.25 -3.34 -12.63
CA ASN A 127 -7.71 -3.11 -11.30
C ASN A 127 -8.74 -3.39 -10.19
N ALA A 128 -9.94 -2.81 -10.30
CA ALA A 128 -11.02 -2.99 -9.34
C ALA A 128 -11.44 -4.47 -9.24
N ARG A 129 -11.57 -5.15 -10.38
CA ARG A 129 -11.92 -6.58 -10.43
C ARG A 129 -10.86 -7.46 -9.76
N GLU A 130 -9.59 -7.21 -10.02
CA GLU A 130 -8.50 -8.00 -9.43
C GLU A 130 -8.40 -7.76 -7.92
N TYR A 131 -8.56 -6.52 -7.43
CA TYR A 131 -8.63 -6.27 -5.98
C TYR A 131 -9.80 -7.01 -5.33
N ALA A 132 -11.00 -6.91 -5.91
CA ALA A 132 -12.18 -7.61 -5.41
C ALA A 132 -11.95 -9.13 -5.37
N ALA A 133 -11.40 -9.71 -6.44
CA ALA A 133 -11.09 -11.13 -6.50
C ALA A 133 -10.06 -11.55 -5.44
N CYS A 134 -9.02 -10.75 -5.20
CA CYS A 134 -8.02 -11.04 -4.18
C CYS A 134 -8.59 -10.96 -2.76
N LEU A 135 -9.42 -9.96 -2.47
CA LEU A 135 -10.08 -9.79 -1.18
C LEU A 135 -11.10 -10.90 -0.91
N THR A 136 -11.84 -11.35 -1.94
CA THR A 136 -12.71 -12.52 -1.83
C THR A 136 -11.90 -13.81 -1.58
N ALA A 137 -10.76 -13.97 -2.25
CA ALA A 137 -9.92 -15.16 -2.10
C ALA A 137 -9.19 -15.25 -0.75
N VAL A 138 -8.96 -14.11 -0.09
CA VAL A 138 -8.31 -14.03 1.23
C VAL A 138 -9.24 -13.32 2.21
N PRO A 139 -10.31 -13.99 2.69
CA PRO A 139 -11.27 -13.36 3.58
C PRO A 139 -10.62 -12.97 4.92
N GLY A 140 -10.95 -11.77 5.39
CA GLY A 140 -10.44 -11.22 6.64
C GLY A 140 -10.71 -9.73 6.76
N GLU A 141 -10.10 -9.12 7.78
CA GLU A 141 -10.26 -7.70 8.11
C GLU A 141 -9.17 -6.80 7.49
N VAL A 142 -8.23 -7.38 6.72
CA VAL A 142 -7.17 -6.61 6.07
C VAL A 142 -7.78 -5.76 4.96
N GLY A 143 -7.71 -4.44 5.11
CA GLY A 143 -8.16 -3.48 4.13
C GLY A 143 -7.05 -3.05 3.16
N VAL A 144 -7.47 -2.41 2.06
CA VAL A 144 -6.56 -1.87 1.04
C VAL A 144 -6.66 -0.36 1.03
N LEU A 145 -5.51 0.32 1.05
CA LEU A 145 -5.38 1.75 0.87
C LEU A 145 -4.80 2.01 -0.52
N ILE A 146 -5.52 2.75 -1.35
CA ILE A 146 -5.05 3.10 -2.70
C ILE A 146 -4.23 4.38 -2.62
N GLU A 147 -2.94 4.28 -2.90
CA GLU A 147 -2.03 5.43 -2.90
C GLU A 147 -2.23 6.31 -4.14
N GLY A 148 -2.34 7.62 -3.94
CA GLY A 148 -2.32 8.57 -5.03
C GLY A 148 -0.94 8.62 -5.66
N THR A 149 -0.83 8.35 -6.96
CA THR A 149 0.46 8.36 -7.67
C THR A 149 0.70 9.69 -8.38
N GLY A 150 1.95 10.17 -8.36
CA GLY A 150 2.36 11.24 -9.25
C GLY A 150 2.22 10.79 -10.71
N GLN A 151 1.65 11.64 -11.58
CA GLN A 151 1.47 11.30 -12.99
C GLN A 151 2.84 11.09 -13.65
N ALA A 152 3.22 9.83 -13.94
CA ALA A 152 4.30 9.54 -14.85
C ALA A 152 3.81 9.80 -16.29
N ARG A 153 3.83 11.06 -16.73
CA ARG A 153 3.64 11.35 -18.16
C ARG A 153 4.85 10.82 -18.92
N ARG A 154 4.63 10.26 -20.12
CA ARG A 154 5.68 10.23 -21.14
C ARG A 154 6.10 11.69 -21.36
N TRP A 155 7.38 11.99 -21.16
CA TRP A 155 7.92 13.31 -21.44
C TRP A 155 7.71 13.62 -22.94
N ASP A 156 6.94 14.67 -23.23
CA ASP A 156 6.75 15.22 -24.56
C ASP A 156 7.57 16.53 -24.65
N PRO A 157 8.65 16.58 -25.46
CA PRO A 157 9.47 17.78 -25.64
C PRO A 157 8.72 18.99 -26.20
N HIS A 158 7.51 18.83 -26.73
CA HIS A 158 6.79 19.88 -27.47
C HIS A 158 5.63 20.54 -26.72
N SER A 159 5.22 20.06 -25.54
CA SER A 159 4.10 20.67 -24.81
C SER A 159 4.55 21.81 -23.87
N LYS A 160 4.22 23.06 -24.23
CA LYS A 160 4.51 24.28 -23.45
C LYS A 160 3.41 24.68 -22.45
N SER A 161 2.66 23.74 -21.89
CA SER A 161 1.62 24.09 -20.90
C SER A 161 1.51 23.07 -19.77
N CYS A 162 2.06 23.45 -18.62
CA CYS A 162 1.72 22.87 -17.32
C CYS A 162 0.33 23.39 -16.92
N GLY A 163 -0.72 22.73 -17.42
CA GLY A 163 -2.10 23.17 -17.22
C GLY A 163 -2.93 22.14 -16.48
N ARG A 164 -3.32 22.49 -15.25
CA ARG A 164 -4.45 21.96 -14.46
C ARG A 164 -4.16 20.70 -13.62
N CYS A 165 -3.70 20.96 -12.39
CA CYS A 165 -3.67 20.02 -11.28
C CYS A 165 -5.09 19.55 -10.94
N ALA A 166 -5.29 18.23 -10.90
CA ALA A 166 -6.55 17.63 -10.49
C ALA A 166 -6.80 17.88 -8.99
N THR A 167 -7.96 18.45 -8.69
CA THR A 167 -8.58 18.50 -7.37
C THR A 167 -8.78 17.10 -6.80
N PRO A 168 -8.67 16.90 -5.47
CA PRO A 168 -9.01 15.62 -4.84
C PRO A 168 -10.52 15.38 -4.95
N SER A 169 -10.93 14.49 -5.84
CA SER A 169 -12.31 14.01 -5.89
C SER A 169 -12.52 13.02 -4.74
N LEU A 170 -13.15 13.49 -3.66
CA LEU A 170 -13.86 12.64 -2.71
C LEU A 170 -14.93 11.85 -3.48
N TRP A 171 -14.82 10.53 -3.49
CA TRP A 171 -15.93 9.68 -3.91
C TRP A 171 -17.02 9.75 -2.83
N ARG A 172 -18.04 10.58 -3.04
CA ARG A 172 -19.29 10.54 -2.28
C ARG A 172 -20.22 9.53 -2.95
N CYS A 173 -20.74 8.61 -2.14
CA CYS A 173 -21.80 7.70 -2.55
C CYS A 173 -23.05 8.51 -2.92
N GLY A 174 -23.46 8.45 -4.18
CA GLY A 174 -24.67 9.05 -4.73
C GLY A 174 -25.45 7.99 -5.49
N SER A 175 -26.75 7.89 -5.16
CA SER A 175 -27.80 6.99 -5.64
C SER A 175 -27.62 6.30 -7.00
N ALA A 176 -27.90 4.99 -6.97
CA ALA A 176 -28.04 4.01 -8.05
C ALA A 176 -28.49 4.53 -9.43
N SER A 177 -27.82 4.02 -10.48
CA SER A 177 -28.40 3.82 -11.81
C SER A 177 -28.44 2.32 -12.12
N PRO A 178 -29.55 1.78 -12.66
CA PRO A 178 -29.77 0.35 -12.75
C PRO A 178 -29.24 -0.23 -14.07
N SER A 179 -27.93 -0.40 -14.22
CA SER A 179 -27.36 -1.32 -15.23
C SER A 179 -25.83 -1.47 -15.06
N ALA A 180 -25.42 -2.31 -14.11
CA ALA A 180 -24.17 -3.08 -14.07
C ALA A 180 -23.98 -3.53 -12.61
N SER A 181 -24.18 -4.82 -12.37
CA SER A 181 -24.13 -5.43 -11.05
C SER A 181 -22.68 -5.51 -10.54
N ILE A 182 -22.18 -4.43 -9.94
CA ILE A 182 -20.99 -4.45 -9.07
C ILE A 182 -21.46 -4.06 -7.67
N PRO A 183 -21.32 -4.92 -6.65
CA PRO A 183 -21.76 -4.56 -5.31
C PRO A 183 -20.88 -3.45 -4.71
N PRO A 184 -21.46 -2.48 -3.97
CA PRO A 184 -20.71 -1.44 -3.31
C PRO A 184 -19.90 -2.01 -2.14
N ILE A 185 -18.58 -1.84 -2.16
CA ILE A 185 -17.71 -2.09 -1.00
C ILE A 185 -17.70 -0.82 -0.14
N CYS A 186 -18.49 -0.83 0.93
CA CYS A 186 -18.39 0.10 2.05
C CYS A 186 -17.48 -0.51 3.13
N THR A 187 -16.45 0.22 3.58
CA THR A 187 -15.73 -0.09 4.83
C THR A 187 -15.88 1.10 5.82
N PRO A 188 -15.95 0.85 7.14
CA PRO A 188 -16.28 1.89 8.11
C PRO A 188 -15.05 2.65 8.68
N ARG A 189 -15.30 3.91 9.04
CA ARG A 189 -14.54 4.85 9.92
C ARG A 189 -13.21 5.43 9.42
N GLY A 190 -13.32 6.57 8.74
CA GLY A 190 -12.93 7.84 9.38
C GLY A 190 -11.45 8.14 9.63
N MET A 191 -10.49 7.45 9.02
CA MET A 191 -9.10 7.90 8.97
C MET A 191 -8.69 8.20 7.53
N MET A 192 -8.58 9.49 7.21
CA MET A 192 -7.95 9.98 5.99
C MET A 192 -6.45 10.13 6.27
N TRP A 193 -5.61 9.34 5.61
CA TRP A 193 -4.16 9.53 5.61
C TRP A 193 -3.77 10.37 4.39
N PRO A 194 -3.03 11.49 4.54
CA PRO A 194 -2.42 12.15 3.40
C PRO A 194 -1.30 11.28 2.83
N ALA A 195 -1.50 10.76 1.62
CA ALA A 195 -0.54 9.94 0.88
C ALA A 195 0.53 10.81 0.18
N THR A 196 1.30 11.56 0.96
CA THR A 196 2.51 12.23 0.44
C THR A 196 3.67 11.94 1.38
N TRP A 197 4.34 10.81 1.15
CA TRP A 197 5.64 10.54 1.75
C TRP A 197 6.70 11.05 0.78
N GLY A 198 7.20 12.26 1.02
CA GLY A 198 8.34 12.79 0.28
C GLY A 198 9.56 11.89 0.52
N ALA A 199 10.12 11.34 -0.55
CA ALA A 199 11.43 10.70 -0.51
C ALA A 199 12.46 11.75 -0.08
N CYS A 200 12.94 11.68 1.17
CA CYS A 200 14.08 12.46 1.60
C CYS A 200 15.31 11.86 0.92
N GLY A 201 15.75 12.49 -0.17
CA GLY A 201 16.94 12.07 -0.92
C GLY A 201 18.17 12.05 -0.02
N THR A 202 18.96 10.98 -0.12
CA THR A 202 20.30 10.93 0.46
C THR A 202 21.20 11.84 -0.39
N SER A 203 21.57 13.00 0.16
CA SER A 203 22.68 13.79 -0.36
C SER A 203 23.98 13.04 -0.11
N SER A 204 24.53 12.37 -1.11
CA SER A 204 25.92 11.94 -1.09
C SER A 204 26.81 13.13 -1.43
N THR A 205 27.50 13.66 -0.44
CA THR A 205 28.67 14.52 -0.64
C THR A 205 29.75 13.73 -1.37
N ALA A 206 30.06 14.15 -2.59
CA ALA A 206 31.29 13.76 -3.27
C ALA A 206 32.48 14.33 -2.49
N ARG A 207 33.48 13.49 -2.26
CA ARG A 207 34.87 13.92 -2.03
C ARG A 207 35.60 13.87 -3.36
#